data_AF-A0A3D4IEJ7-F1
#
_entry.id   AF-A0A3D4IEJ7-F1
#
_cell.length_a   1.000
_cell.length_b   1.000
_cell.length_c   1.000
_cell.angle_alpha   90.00
_cell.angle_beta   90.00
_cell.angle_gamma   90.00
#
_symmetry.space_group_name_H-M   'P 1'
#
loop_
_entity.id
_entity.type
_entity.pdbx_description
1 polymer ?
#
loop_
_entity_poly.entity_id
_entity_poly.type
_entity_poly.pdbx_seq_one_letter_code
_entity_poly.pdbx_strand_id
1 'polypeptide(L)'
;MLQNAHLAKELTFKTVLMDTWYATVSLLKQIEGYGKTYYCPVKENRLVSYLDAETGKPTPYQQVSTLTWSEEELTMGRKVHLRGMTKGHTVTVFRLVVSTNRTDYVITNDGSTPNIEET
;
A
#
# COMPACT_ATOMS: atom_id res chain seq x y z
N MET A 1 17.98 10.65 4.58
CA MET A 1 17.54 10.88 3.19
C MET A 1 16.21 11.64 3.15
N LEU A 2 15.07 11.00 3.45
CA LEU A 2 13.76 11.68 3.43
C LEU A 2 13.65 12.82 4.45
N GLN A 3 14.10 12.61 5.69
CA GLN A 3 14.13 13.65 6.72
C GLN A 3 14.88 14.91 6.27
N ASN A 4 16.05 14.75 5.66
CA ASN A 4 16.84 15.89 5.19
C ASN A 4 16.15 16.60 4.01
N ALA A 5 15.52 15.85 3.10
CA ALA A 5 14.77 16.43 1.99
C ALA A 5 13.58 17.28 2.48
N HIS A 6 12.89 16.81 3.52
CA HIS A 6 11.74 17.50 4.09
C HIS A 6 12.12 18.63 5.04
N LEU A 7 13.00 18.38 6.01
CA LEU A 7 13.30 19.31 7.11
C LEU A 7 14.47 20.25 6.83
N ALA A 8 15.50 19.79 6.12
CA ALA A 8 16.71 20.59 5.90
C ALA A 8 16.70 21.32 4.55
N LYS A 9 16.04 20.75 3.55
CA LYS A 9 15.94 21.32 2.20
C LYS A 9 14.57 21.88 1.87
N GLU A 10 13.58 21.69 2.76
CA GLU A 10 12.19 22.14 2.60
C GLU A 10 11.62 21.86 1.20
N LEU A 11 11.99 20.72 0.60
CA LEU A 11 11.58 20.41 -0.75
C LEU A 11 10.07 20.22 -0.77
N THR A 12 9.41 20.94 -1.68
CA THR A 12 7.98 20.79 -1.89
C THR A 12 7.74 19.57 -2.77
N PHE A 13 7.33 18.46 -2.15
CA PHE A 13 6.88 17.26 -2.84
C PHE A 13 5.55 16.78 -2.28
N LYS A 14 4.74 16.14 -3.13
CA LYS A 14 3.44 15.56 -2.76
C LYS A 14 3.54 14.05 -2.52
N THR A 15 4.27 13.36 -3.40
CA THR A 15 4.28 11.90 -3.47
C THR A 15 5.70 11.35 -3.40
N VAL A 16 5.87 10.25 -2.67
CA VAL A 16 7.15 9.53 -2.54
C VAL A 16 7.03 8.16 -3.23
N LEU A 17 7.83 7.95 -4.26
CA LEU A 17 7.99 6.64 -4.89
C LEU A 17 9.18 5.93 -4.26
N MET A 18 8.99 4.68 -3.85
CA MET A 18 10.00 3.90 -3.13
C MET A 18 10.20 2.55 -3.80
N ASP A 19 11.41 2.00 -3.69
CA ASP A 19 11.67 0.61 -4.04
C ASP A 19 11.11 -0.34 -2.95
N THR A 20 10.90 -1.60 -3.31
CA THR A 20 10.55 -2.72 -2.45
C THR A 20 11.45 -2.84 -1.22
N TRP A 21 12.74 -2.52 -1.36
CA TRP A 21 13.69 -2.55 -0.24
C TRP A 21 13.37 -1.55 0.88
N TYR A 22 12.61 -0.50 0.56
CA TYR A 22 12.25 0.57 1.49
C TYR A 22 10.83 0.42 2.06
N ALA A 23 10.12 -0.68 1.75
CA ALA A 23 8.77 -0.99 2.25
C ALA A 23 8.71 -1.32 3.77
N THR A 24 9.35 -0.51 4.60
CA THR A 24 9.40 -0.66 6.06
C THR A 24 8.28 0.14 6.71
N VAL A 25 7.63 -0.45 7.73
CA VAL A 25 6.54 0.19 8.48
C VAL A 25 6.94 1.55 9.05
N SER A 26 8.18 1.68 9.54
CA SER A 26 8.70 2.93 10.08
C SER A 26 8.76 4.04 9.04
N LEU A 27 9.21 3.73 7.82
CA LEU A 27 9.29 4.71 6.74
C LEU A 27 7.90 5.11 6.24
N LEU A 28 6.95 4.16 6.15
CA LEU A 28 5.57 4.48 5.79
C LEU A 28 4.93 5.45 6.80
N LYS A 29 5.05 5.14 8.10
CA LYS A 29 4.56 6.01 9.18
C LYS A 29 5.21 7.38 9.15
N GLN A 30 6.50 7.45 8.80
CA GLN A 30 7.20 8.72 8.67
C GLN A 30 6.66 9.57 7.53
N ILE A 31 6.41 8.97 6.36
CA ILE A 31 5.85 9.68 5.20
C ILE A 31 4.42 10.16 5.50
N GLU A 32 3.61 9.32 6.15
CA GLU A 32 2.28 9.68 6.62
C GLU A 32 2.32 10.81 7.65
N GLY A 33 3.30 10.78 8.56
CA GLY A 33 3.53 11.86 9.54
C GLY A 33 3.87 13.20 8.89
N TYR A 34 4.39 13.20 7.66
CA TYR A 34 4.60 14.41 6.86
C TYR A 34 3.39 14.82 6.01
N GLY A 35 2.27 14.09 6.11
CA GLY A 35 1.07 14.33 5.32
C GLY A 35 1.26 14.07 3.83
N LYS A 36 2.15 13.14 3.46
CA LYS A 36 2.51 12.83 2.07
C LYS A 36 1.96 11.49 1.63
N THR A 37 1.76 11.34 0.33
CA THR A 37 1.35 10.07 -0.29
C THR A 37 2.59 9.24 -0.65
N TYR A 38 2.51 7.91 -0.53
CA TYR A 38 3.54 7.02 -1.04
C TYR A 38 2.98 5.97 -2.00
N TYR A 39 3.84 5.53 -2.91
CA TYR A 39 3.66 4.28 -3.64
C TYR A 39 4.92 3.44 -3.47
N CYS A 40 4.74 2.20 -3.06
CA CYS A 40 5.85 1.30 -2.79
C CYS A 40 5.49 -0.11 -3.25
N PRO A 41 6.29 -0.74 -4.11
CA PRO A 41 6.14 -2.16 -4.36
C PRO A 41 6.48 -2.94 -3.09
N VAL A 42 5.83 -4.07 -2.88
CA VAL A 42 6.04 -4.95 -1.73
C VAL A 42 6.30 -6.36 -2.20
N LYS A 43 7.10 -7.09 -1.41
CA LYS A 43 7.31 -8.52 -1.63
C LYS A 43 6.02 -9.29 -1.38
N GLU A 44 5.84 -10.37 -2.14
CA GLU A 44 4.71 -11.30 -2.05
C GLU A 44 4.47 -11.86 -0.64
N ASN A 45 5.52 -12.03 0.15
CA ASN A 45 5.45 -12.57 1.51
C ASN A 45 5.09 -11.51 2.57
N ARG A 46 4.76 -10.28 2.17
CA ARG A 46 4.37 -9.23 3.10
C ARG A 46 3.06 -9.60 3.80
N LEU A 47 3.05 -9.53 5.12
CA LEU A 47 1.89 -9.91 5.93
C LEU A 47 0.85 -8.78 6.02
N VAL A 48 -0.37 -9.12 5.63
CA VAL A 48 -1.54 -8.24 5.55
C VAL A 48 -2.77 -8.92 6.16
N SER A 49 -3.68 -8.11 6.70
CA SER A 49 -5.01 -8.51 7.15
C SER A 49 -6.02 -7.60 6.47
N TYR A 50 -7.25 -8.04 6.21
CA TYR A 50 -8.30 -7.19 5.65
C TYR A 50 -9.60 -7.44 6.41
N LEU A 51 -10.56 -6.51 6.30
CA LEU A 51 -11.88 -6.70 6.87
C LEU A 51 -12.69 -7.58 5.92
N ASP A 52 -13.16 -8.71 6.42
CA ASP A 52 -14.07 -9.57 5.71
C ASP A 52 -15.47 -8.92 5.66
N ALA A 53 -16.03 -8.78 4.46
CA ALA A 53 -17.31 -8.12 4.22
C ALA A 53 -18.50 -8.90 4.81
N GLU A 54 -18.40 -10.23 4.90
CA GLU A 54 -19.48 -11.07 5.43
C GLU A 54 -19.49 -11.09 6.96
N THR A 55 -18.32 -11.21 7.57
CA THR A 55 -18.19 -11.35 9.03
C THR A 55 -17.95 -10.02 9.75
N GLY A 56 -17.57 -8.97 9.02
CA GLY A 56 -17.18 -7.67 9.57
C GLY A 56 -15.92 -7.71 10.45
N LYS A 57 -15.20 -8.83 10.45
CA LYS A 57 -14.03 -9.07 11.31
C LYS A 57 -12.74 -9.02 10.49
N PRO A 58 -11.62 -8.59 11.10
CA PRO A 58 -10.33 -8.66 10.45
C PRO A 58 -9.89 -10.12 10.28
N THR A 59 -9.45 -10.47 9.08
CA THR A 59 -8.88 -11.78 8.78
C THR A 59 -7.55 -11.99 9.51
N PRO A 60 -7.14 -13.23 9.78
CA PRO A 60 -5.78 -13.50 10.24
C PRO A 60 -4.75 -12.96 9.25
N TYR A 61 -3.58 -12.58 9.75
CA TYR A 61 -2.51 -12.10 8.89
C TYR A 61 -2.07 -13.19 7.91
N GLN A 62 -2.10 -12.85 6.63
CA GLN A 62 -1.69 -13.72 5.54
C GLN A 62 -0.77 -12.97 4.57
N GLN A 63 -0.17 -13.68 3.64
CA GLN A 63 0.71 -13.07 2.65
C GLN A 63 -0.11 -12.27 1.63
N VAL A 64 0.48 -11.21 1.08
CA VAL A 64 -0.20 -10.40 0.06
C VAL A 64 -0.49 -11.21 -1.20
N SER A 65 0.33 -12.23 -1.49
CA SER A 65 0.13 -13.15 -2.61
C SER A 65 -1.08 -14.05 -2.48
N THR A 66 -1.52 -14.36 -1.25
CA THR A 66 -2.66 -15.25 -0.99
C THR A 66 -3.99 -14.49 -0.87
N LEU A 67 -4.01 -13.19 -1.16
CA LEU A 67 -5.24 -12.41 -1.18
C LEU A 67 -6.14 -12.87 -2.32
N THR A 68 -7.40 -13.13 -2.00
CA THR A 68 -8.48 -13.31 -2.99
C THR A 68 -9.02 -11.95 -3.40
N TRP A 69 -9.12 -11.66 -4.68
CA TRP A 69 -9.55 -10.35 -5.21
C TRP A 69 -10.90 -10.48 -5.90
N SER A 70 -11.81 -9.53 -5.69
CA SER A 70 -12.98 -9.35 -6.56
C SER A 70 -12.62 -8.54 -7.82
N GLU A 71 -13.48 -8.55 -8.84
CA GLU A 71 -13.30 -7.73 -10.06
C GLU A 71 -13.19 -6.23 -9.74
N GLU A 72 -13.99 -5.77 -8.77
CA GLU A 72 -13.94 -4.42 -8.25
C GLU A 72 -12.60 -4.12 -7.55
N GLU A 73 -12.10 -5.03 -6.72
CA GLU A 73 -10.82 -4.87 -6.00
C GLU A 73 -9.60 -4.94 -6.93
N LEU A 74 -9.70 -5.64 -8.06
CA LEU A 74 -8.66 -5.62 -9.10
C LEU A 74 -8.52 -4.24 -9.74
N THR A 75 -9.63 -3.49 -9.78
CA THR A 75 -9.72 -2.16 -10.41
C THR A 75 -9.42 -1.05 -9.41
N MET A 76 -10.06 -1.08 -8.24
CA MET A 76 -9.95 -0.05 -7.21
C MET A 76 -8.80 -0.27 -6.22
N GLY A 77 -8.22 -1.46 -6.21
CA GLY A 77 -7.31 -1.90 -5.18
C GLY A 77 -8.05 -2.36 -3.92
N ARG A 78 -7.34 -3.08 -3.06
CA ARG A 78 -7.89 -3.66 -1.84
C ARG A 78 -7.36 -2.98 -0.60
N LYS A 79 -8.25 -2.60 0.32
CA LYS A 79 -7.85 -2.05 1.62
C LYS A 79 -7.38 -3.16 2.56
N VAL A 80 -6.15 -3.04 3.04
CA VAL A 80 -5.53 -3.98 3.97
C VAL A 80 -4.86 -3.25 5.13
N HIS A 81 -4.69 -3.96 6.22
CA HIS A 81 -3.88 -3.59 7.35
C HIS A 81 -2.54 -4.32 7.31
N LEU A 82 -1.44 -3.58 7.23
CA LEU A 82 -0.09 -4.14 7.24
C LEU A 82 0.34 -4.50 8.66
N ARG A 83 0.95 -5.68 8.83
CA ARG A 83 1.48 -6.12 10.14
C ARG A 83 2.52 -5.11 10.66
N GLY A 84 2.30 -4.58 11.86
CA GLY A 84 3.16 -3.59 12.51
C GLY A 84 2.69 -2.13 12.39
N MET A 85 1.67 -1.86 11.58
CA MET A 85 0.99 -0.57 11.58
C MET A 85 0.14 -0.40 12.86
N THR A 86 -0.18 0.84 13.20
CA THR A 86 -1.07 1.16 14.33
C THR A 86 -2.48 0.63 14.04
N LYS A 87 -3.20 0.20 15.09
CA LYS A 87 -4.57 -0.31 14.93
C LYS A 87 -5.45 0.72 14.23
N GLY A 88 -6.27 0.26 13.27
CA GLY A 88 -7.14 1.12 12.48
C GLY A 88 -6.47 1.74 11.25
N HIS A 89 -5.14 1.61 11.10
CA HIS A 89 -4.45 2.13 9.93
C HIS A 89 -4.56 1.18 8.75
N THR A 90 -5.15 1.63 7.65
CA THR A 90 -5.32 0.81 6.44
C THR A 90 -4.60 1.46 5.27
N VAL A 91 -4.10 0.62 4.38
CA VAL A 91 -3.44 1.00 3.13
C VAL A 91 -4.12 0.26 1.99
N THR A 92 -4.11 0.86 0.80
CA THR A 92 -4.63 0.21 -0.40
C THR A 92 -3.51 -0.56 -1.08
N VAL A 93 -3.79 -1.80 -1.50
CA VAL A 93 -2.87 -2.63 -2.27
C VAL A 93 -3.43 -2.81 -3.66
N PHE A 94 -2.58 -2.63 -4.66
CA PHE A 94 -2.84 -2.95 -6.05
C PHE A 94 -2.06 -4.20 -6.45
N ARG A 95 -2.69 -5.03 -7.27
CA ARG A 95 -2.08 -6.19 -7.90
C ARG A 95 -1.81 -5.86 -9.37
N LEU A 96 -0.55 -5.88 -9.77
CA LEU A 96 -0.09 -5.62 -11.13
C LEU A 96 0.40 -6.93 -11.75
N VAL A 97 -0.35 -7.49 -12.69
CA VAL A 97 0.07 -8.67 -13.45
C VAL A 97 0.89 -8.20 -14.64
N VAL A 98 2.21 -8.32 -14.55
CA VAL A 98 3.16 -7.83 -15.58
C VAL A 98 3.39 -8.88 -16.67
N SER A 99 3.42 -10.16 -16.27
CA SER A 99 3.56 -11.30 -17.19
C SER A 99 3.03 -12.57 -16.52
N THR A 100 3.00 -13.69 -17.26
CA THR A 100 2.60 -15.01 -16.73
C THR A 100 3.38 -15.44 -15.49
N ASN A 101 4.63 -14.97 -15.33
CA ASN A 101 5.51 -15.33 -14.22
C ASN A 101 5.82 -14.16 -13.25
N ARG A 102 5.23 -12.98 -13.46
CA ARG A 102 5.52 -11.82 -12.60
C ARG A 102 4.24 -11.06 -12.24
N THR A 103 3.91 -11.12 -10.95
CA THR A 103 2.91 -10.28 -10.32
C THR A 103 3.61 -9.38 -9.30
N ASP A 104 3.48 -8.07 -9.48
CA ASP A 104 3.99 -7.08 -8.53
C ASP A 104 2.82 -6.57 -7.67
N TYR A 105 3.09 -6.31 -6.39
CA TYR A 105 2.11 -5.74 -5.46
C TYR A 105 2.56 -4.34 -5.08
N VAL A 106 1.69 -3.34 -5.19
CA VAL A 106 2.02 -1.95 -4.85
C VAL A 106 1.09 -1.46 -3.76
N ILE A 107 1.66 -0.91 -2.69
CA ILE A 107 0.89 -0.31 -1.59
C ILE A 107 0.87 1.21 -1.70
N THR A 108 -0.23 1.81 -1.27
CA THR A 108 -0.38 3.25 -1.12
C THR A 108 -1.24 3.60 0.08
N ASN A 109 -0.98 4.77 0.67
CA ASN A 109 -1.87 5.41 1.62
C ASN A 109 -2.87 6.38 0.95
N ASP A 110 -2.89 6.44 -0.39
CA ASP A 110 -3.89 7.24 -1.09
C ASP A 110 -5.29 6.64 -0.88
N GLY A 111 -6.19 7.48 -0.37
CA GLY A 111 -7.59 7.14 -0.18
C GLY A 111 -8.44 7.45 -1.42
N SER A 112 -7.87 8.07 -2.45
CA SER A 112 -8.58 8.33 -3.70
C SER A 112 -8.85 7.04 -4.45
N THR A 113 -10.08 6.87 -4.92
CA THR A 113 -10.42 5.83 -5.91
C THR A 113 -9.63 6.09 -7.19
N PRO A 114 -8.97 5.08 -7.78
CA PRO A 114 -8.30 5.27 -9.07
C PRO A 114 -9.35 5.64 -10.12
N ASN A 115 -9.22 6.81 -10.71
CA ASN A 115 -10.06 7.24 -11.83
C ASN A 115 -9.47 6.62 -13.10
N ILE A 116 -10.01 5.47 -13.54
CA ILE A 116 -9.62 4.87 -14.80
C ILE A 116 -10.43 5.60 -15.88
N GLU A 117 -9.85 6.67 -16.42
CA GLU A 117 -10.32 7.18 -17.71
C GLU A 117 -9.91 6.15 -18.77
N GLU A 118 -10.87 5.33 -19.20
CA GLU A 118 -10.73 4.49 -20.40
C GLU A 118 -10.39 5.41 -21.58
N THR A 119 -9.22 5.20 -22.19
CA THR A 119 -8.85 5.79 -23.49
C THR A 119 -8.60 4.69 -24.49
#